data_AF-A0A382G5N7-F1
#
_entry.id   AF-A0A382G5N7-F1
#
_cell.length_a   1.000
_cell.length_b   1.000
_cell.length_c   1.000
_cell.angle_alpha   90.00
_cell.angle_beta   90.00
_cell.angle_gamma   90.00
#
_symmetry.space_group_name_H-M   'P 1'
#
loop_
_entity.id
_entity.type
_entity.pdbx_description
1 polymer ?
#
loop_
_entity_poly.entity_id
_entity_poly.type
_entity_poly.pdbx_seq_one_letter_code
_entity_poly.pdbx_strand_id
1 'polypeptide(L)'
;VANASTYDYPVRLKVIEGLFDTPTPWDKTCAVPADIQKIIDAVKSLEDDGVRAVVTACGFFSVVQEVLADAVHIPVFTSPLMMVP
;
A
#
# COMPACT_ATOMS: atom_id res chain seq x y z
N VAL A 1 -13.67 1.19 -1.39
CA VAL A 1 -13.08 2.38 -2.07
C VAL A 1 -12.91 2.01 -3.52
N ALA A 2 -13.62 2.62 -4.46
CA ALA A 2 -13.56 2.16 -5.86
C ALA A 2 -13.96 3.20 -6.92
N ASN A 3 -14.33 4.43 -6.55
CA ASN A 3 -14.65 5.44 -7.55
C ASN A 3 -13.52 6.48 -7.64
N ALA A 4 -12.69 6.36 -8.68
CA ALA A 4 -11.61 7.30 -8.95
C ALA A 4 -12.12 8.69 -9.36
N SER A 5 -13.34 8.80 -9.92
CA SER A 5 -13.88 10.07 -10.41
C SER A 5 -14.54 10.93 -9.32
N THR A 6 -14.58 10.48 -8.08
CA THR A 6 -15.10 11.27 -6.94
C THR A 6 -14.10 12.29 -6.42
N TYR A 7 -12.83 12.23 -6.84
CA TYR A 7 -11.78 13.12 -6.39
C TYR A 7 -11.45 14.19 -7.42
N ASP A 8 -11.17 15.42 -6.96
CA ASP A 8 -10.76 16.55 -7.80
C ASP A 8 -9.28 16.49 -8.22
N TYR A 9 -8.65 15.34 -8.03
CA TYR A 9 -7.26 15.06 -8.39
C TYR A 9 -7.16 13.68 -9.06
N PRO A 10 -6.15 13.44 -9.92
CA PRO A 10 -6.02 12.17 -10.62
C PRO A 10 -5.78 11.02 -9.63
N VAL A 11 -6.59 9.97 -9.74
CA VAL A 11 -6.48 8.75 -8.95
C VAL A 11 -6.16 7.57 -9.85
N ARG A 12 -5.13 6.80 -9.48
CA ARG A 12 -4.76 5.56 -10.14
C ARG A 12 -5.09 4.38 -9.23
N LEU A 13 -5.88 3.43 -9.74
CA LEU A 13 -6.20 2.18 -9.06
C LEU A 13 -5.25 1.08 -9.57
N LYS A 14 -4.74 0.25 -8.66
CA LYS A 14 -3.90 -0.90 -8.97
C LYS A 14 -4.52 -2.15 -8.36
N VAL A 15 -4.73 -3.16 -9.20
CA VAL A 15 -5.08 -4.51 -8.75
C VAL A 15 -3.77 -5.27 -8.51
N ILE A 16 -3.66 -5.93 -7.37
CA ILE A 16 -2.54 -6.81 -7.04
C ILE A 16 -2.99 -8.25 -7.33
N GLU A 17 -2.46 -8.83 -8.40
CA GLU A 17 -2.85 -10.17 -8.83
C GLU A 17 -2.38 -11.25 -7.83
N GLY A 18 -3.27 -12.20 -7.54
CA GLY A 18 -2.97 -13.30 -6.63
C GLY A 18 -2.78 -12.88 -5.17
N LEU A 19 -3.35 -11.74 -4.77
CA LEU A 19 -3.52 -11.33 -3.37
C LEU A 19 -5.01 -11.40 -3.04
N PHE A 20 -5.44 -12.52 -2.45
CA PHE A 20 -6.85 -12.79 -2.16
C PHE A 20 -7.23 -12.51 -0.70
N ASP A 21 -6.25 -12.57 0.20
CA ASP A 21 -6.40 -12.39 1.63
C ASP A 21 -5.67 -11.15 2.13
N THR A 22 -5.89 -10.81 3.40
CA THR A 22 -5.15 -9.75 4.09
C THR A 22 -3.68 -10.14 4.28
N PRO A 23 -2.77 -9.16 4.39
CA PRO A 23 -1.35 -9.46 4.56
C PRO A 23 -1.11 -10.34 5.78
N THR A 24 -0.24 -11.33 5.63
CA THR A 24 0.18 -12.24 6.69
C THR A 24 0.77 -11.42 7.86
N PRO A 25 0.30 -11.62 9.11
CA PRO A 25 0.96 -11.03 10.27
C PRO A 25 2.43 -11.45 10.31
N TRP A 26 3.32 -10.47 10.29
CA TRP A 26 4.75 -10.68 10.11
C TRP A 26 5.56 -9.66 10.91
N ASP A 27 6.74 -10.06 11.33
CA ASP A 27 7.73 -9.23 12.01
C ASP A 27 8.90 -8.94 11.07
N LYS A 28 9.31 -7.68 10.99
CA LYS A 28 10.48 -7.21 10.22
C LYS A 28 11.78 -7.97 10.50
N THR A 29 11.91 -8.68 11.62
CA THR A 29 13.08 -9.53 11.90
C THR A 29 13.14 -10.81 11.05
N CYS A 30 12.03 -11.19 10.41
CA CYS A 30 11.91 -12.39 9.60
C CYS A 30 12.02 -12.07 8.10
N ALA A 31 12.22 -13.09 7.26
CA ALA A 31 12.15 -12.92 5.81
C ALA A 31 10.75 -12.44 5.39
N VAL A 32 10.69 -11.51 4.42
CA VAL A 32 9.43 -10.93 3.93
C VAL A 32 8.57 -12.01 3.25
N PRO A 33 7.33 -12.23 3.70
CA PRO A 33 6.38 -13.14 3.07
C PRO A 33 6.05 -12.75 1.62
N ALA A 34 5.70 -13.74 0.79
CA ALA A 34 5.48 -13.52 -0.64
C ALA A 34 4.28 -12.59 -0.95
N ASP A 35 3.23 -12.63 -0.13
CA ASP A 35 2.09 -11.71 -0.21
C ASP A 35 2.51 -10.26 0.09
N ILE A 36 3.32 -10.05 1.14
CA ILE A 36 3.87 -8.72 1.47
C ILE A 36 4.79 -8.23 0.35
N GLN A 37 5.62 -9.10 -0.22
CA GLN A 37 6.49 -8.72 -1.34
C GLN A 37 5.67 -8.24 -2.55
N LYS A 38 4.56 -8.91 -2.89
CA LYS A 38 3.66 -8.45 -3.96
C LYS A 38 3.09 -7.06 -3.68
N ILE A 39 2.78 -6.74 -2.42
CA ILE A 39 2.29 -5.41 -2.03
C ILE A 39 3.41 -4.37 -2.19
N ILE A 40 4.63 -4.67 -1.75
CA ILE A 40 5.80 -3.80 -1.96
C ILE A 40 6.00 -3.50 -3.45
N ASP A 41 5.99 -4.53 -4.29
CA ASP A 41 6.20 -4.38 -5.73
C ASP A 41 5.08 -3.56 -6.39
N ALA A 42 3.83 -3.72 -5.93
CA ALA A 42 2.70 -2.94 -6.40
C ALA A 42 2.82 -1.45 -6.03
N VAL A 43 3.27 -1.14 -4.82
CA VAL A 43 3.48 0.25 -4.36
C VAL A 43 4.63 0.90 -5.10
N LYS A 44 5.74 0.18 -5.32
CA LYS A 44 6.86 0.66 -6.16
C LYS A 44 6.44 0.94 -7.60
N SER A 45 5.66 0.05 -8.21
CA SER A 45 5.09 0.28 -9.54
C SER A 45 4.21 1.53 -9.61
N LEU A 46 3.49 1.86 -8.54
CA LEU A 46 2.69 3.09 -8.47
C LEU A 46 3.56 4.35 -8.35
N GLU A 47 4.66 4.27 -7.59
CA GLU A 47 5.66 5.34 -7.53
C GLU A 47 6.31 5.56 -8.90
N ASP A 48 6.71 4.50 -9.60
CA ASP A 48 7.27 4.56 -10.96
C ASP A 48 6.27 5.14 -11.97
N ASP A 49 4.98 4.88 -11.76
CA ASP A 49 3.86 5.47 -12.52
C ASP A 49 3.65 6.97 -12.23
N GLY A 50 4.41 7.56 -11.30
CA GLY A 50 4.40 8.99 -10.96
C GLY A 50 3.36 9.39 -9.90
N VAL A 51 2.79 8.43 -9.16
CA VAL A 51 1.84 8.73 -8.08
C VAL A 51 2.55 9.46 -6.94
N ARG A 52 1.89 10.45 -6.34
CA ARG A 52 2.47 11.30 -5.27
C ARG A 52 2.21 10.80 -3.85
N ALA A 53 1.25 9.89 -3.67
CA ALA A 53 0.95 9.24 -2.40
C ALA A 53 0.12 7.96 -2.64
N VAL A 54 0.34 6.93 -1.83
CA VAL A 54 -0.43 5.68 -1.89
C VAL A 54 -1.30 5.56 -0.65
N VAL A 55 -2.57 5.19 -0.86
CA VAL A 55 -3.54 4.96 0.22
C VAL A 55 -4.18 3.59 0.05
N THR A 56 -4.37 2.86 1.15
CA THR A 56 -5.20 1.64 1.15
C THR A 56 -6.46 1.83 1.97
N ALA A 57 -7.49 1.08 1.61
CA ALA A 57 -8.83 1.26 2.15
C ALA A 57 -9.12 0.45 3.43
N CYS A 58 -8.37 -0.62 3.67
CA CYS A 58 -8.69 -1.60 4.70
C CYS A 58 -7.63 -1.58 5.80
N GLY A 59 -8.05 -1.37 7.05
CA GLY A 59 -7.15 -1.30 8.20
C GLY A 59 -6.31 -2.56 8.45
N PHE A 60 -6.66 -3.72 7.87
CA PHE A 60 -5.83 -4.93 7.96
C PHE A 60 -4.45 -4.77 7.31
N PHE A 61 -4.27 -3.78 6.43
CA PHE A 61 -2.97 -3.46 5.83
C PHE A 61 -2.08 -2.62 6.76
N SER A 62 -2.53 -2.25 7.96
CA SER A 62 -1.71 -1.53 8.94
C SER A 62 -0.43 -2.27 9.30
N VAL A 63 -0.45 -3.61 9.28
CA VAL A 63 0.72 -4.46 9.62
C VAL A 63 1.88 -4.32 8.62
N VAL A 64 1.60 -3.85 7.39
CA VAL A 64 2.63 -3.61 6.36
C VAL A 64 2.97 -2.14 6.19
N GLN A 65 2.42 -1.24 7.00
CA GLN A 65 2.65 0.20 6.87
C GLN A 65 4.14 0.55 6.80
N GLU A 66 4.86 0.08 7.80
CA GLU A 66 6.24 0.42 8.04
C GLU A 66 7.16 -0.09 6.92
N VAL A 67 6.97 -1.33 6.45
CA VAL A 67 7.79 -1.88 5.36
C VAL A 67 7.50 -1.20 4.02
N LEU A 68 6.27 -0.75 3.79
CA LEU A 68 5.94 0.01 2.58
C LEU A 68 6.52 1.41 2.62
N ALA A 69 6.47 2.09 3.77
CA ALA A 69 7.07 3.40 3.94
C ALA A 69 8.60 3.37 3.73
N ASP A 70 9.28 2.30 4.16
CA ASP A 70 10.71 2.11 3.94
C ASP A 70 11.06 1.79 2.48
N ALA A 71 10.09 1.33 1.68
CA ALA A 71 10.32 0.80 0.34
C ALA A 71 10.19 1.83 -0.80
N VAL A 72 9.61 3.00 -0.54
CA VAL A 72 9.36 4.06 -1.53
C VAL A 72 9.67 5.45 -0.96
N HIS A 73 9.80 6.47 -1.83
CA HIS A 73 10.09 7.85 -1.45
C HIS A 73 8.85 8.73 -1.33
N ILE A 74 7.67 8.19 -1.61
CA ILE A 74 6.38 8.88 -1.50
C ILE A 74 5.62 8.46 -0.23
N PRO A 75 4.76 9.32 0.33
CA PRO A 75 3.94 8.95 1.48
C PRO A 75 3.02 7.75 1.19
N VAL A 76 2.97 6.81 2.13
CA VAL A 76 2.08 5.64 2.10
C VAL A 76 1.20 5.64 3.34
N PHE A 77 -0.11 5.41 3.17
CA PHE A 77 -1.06 5.30 4.27
C PHE A 77 -1.92 4.04 4.11
N THR A 78 -1.61 2.98 4.85
CA THR A 78 -2.37 1.72 4.82
C THR A 78 -3.64 1.70 5.68
N SER A 79 -3.92 2.76 6.45
CA SER A 79 -5.08 2.80 7.34
C SER A 79 -5.71 4.20 7.37
N PRO A 80 -7.05 4.30 7.34
CA PRO A 80 -7.72 5.59 7.49
C PRO A 80 -7.54 6.21 8.88
N LEU A 81 -7.08 5.43 9.86
CA LEU A 81 -6.81 5.90 11.23
C LEU A 81 -5.37 6.40 11.41
N MET A 82 -4.53 6.37 10.38
CA MET A 82 -3.19 6.93 10.50
C MET A 82 -3.23 8.45 10.52
N MET A 83 -2.73 9.01 11.62
CA MET A 83 -2.43 10.43 11.69
C MET A 83 -1.10 10.70 11.01
N VAL A 84 -1.10 11.67 10.09
CA VAL A 84 0.12 12.27 9.56
C VAL A 84 0.64 13.26 10.62
N PRO A 85 1.96 13.35 10.87
CA PRO A 85 2.53 14.42 11.69
C PRO A 85 2.15 15.82 11.21
#